data_AF-A0A2V7JJ71-F1
#
_entry.id   AF-A0A2V7JJ71-F1
#
_cell.length_a   1.000
_cell.length_b   1.000
_cell.length_c   1.000
_cell.angle_alpha   90.00
_cell.angle_beta   90.00
_cell.angle_gamma   90.00
#
_symmetry.space_group_name_H-M   'P 1'
#
loop_
_entity.id
_entity.type
_entity.pdbx_description
1 polymer ?
#
loop_
_entity_poly.entity_id
_entity_poly.type
_entity_poly.pdbx_seq_one_letter_code
_entity_poly.pdbx_strand_id
1 'polypeptide(L)'
;MRLVIDQIRGQAVPDAYAILRFSKKLAAKQIHKVLKSAVANAEQRALRENQALDVDHLRVNYAVVNEGQTLKRFTPAAMGRATPIKKRTSHIEIRVAGEAESRAPKVQPAKAEAKAPPVRAGTKKGKPARAKKAAGAKSKTKKESK
;
A
#
# COMPACT_ATOMS: atom_id res chain seq x y z
N MET A 1 -9.56 -2.55 -6.44
CA MET A 1 -8.48 -3.07 -7.31
C MET A 1 -7.22 -3.47 -6.57
N ARG A 2 -6.79 -2.72 -5.54
CA ARG A 2 -5.53 -2.94 -4.81
C ARG A 2 -5.28 -4.39 -4.38
N LEU A 3 -6.28 -5.05 -3.80
CA LEU A 3 -6.19 -6.45 -3.37
C LEU A 3 -5.59 -7.40 -4.44
N VAL A 4 -6.00 -7.27 -5.71
CA VAL A 4 -5.52 -8.15 -6.78
C VAL A 4 -4.11 -7.75 -7.22
N ILE A 5 -3.78 -6.46 -7.17
CA ILE A 5 -2.44 -5.95 -7.48
C ILE A 5 -1.41 -6.41 -6.45
N ASP A 6 -1.81 -6.48 -5.19
CA ASP A 6 -0.92 -6.95 -4.12
C ASP A 6 -0.61 -8.45 -4.25
N GLN A 7 -1.50 -9.24 -4.87
CA GLN A 7 -1.25 -10.67 -5.15
C GLN A 7 -0.21 -10.90 -6.25
N ILE A 8 -0.19 -10.04 -7.28
CA ILE A 8 0.72 -10.20 -8.43
C ILE A 8 2.06 -9.49 -8.26
N ARG A 9 2.20 -8.64 -7.23
CA ARG A 9 3.44 -7.88 -7.00
C ARG A 9 4.58 -8.84 -6.67
N GLY A 10 5.66 -8.76 -7.43
CA GLY A 10 6.82 -9.62 -7.25
C GLY A 10 6.60 -11.07 -7.70
N GLN A 11 5.53 -11.38 -8.43
CA GLN A 11 5.37 -12.69 -9.07
C GLN A 11 6.01 -12.70 -10.45
N ALA A 12 6.40 -13.89 -10.92
CA ALA A 12 6.77 -14.11 -12.30
C ALA A 12 5.54 -13.87 -13.21
N VAL A 13 5.78 -13.47 -14.45
CA VAL A 13 4.70 -13.18 -15.40
C VAL A 13 3.78 -14.40 -15.63
N PRO A 14 4.27 -15.64 -15.79
CA PRO A 14 3.42 -16.82 -15.94
C PRO A 14 2.50 -17.05 -14.72
N ASP A 15 3.04 -16.94 -13.51
CA ASP A 15 2.27 -17.11 -12.28
C ASP A 15 1.22 -16.02 -12.12
N ALA A 16 1.58 -14.77 -12.46
CA ALA A 16 0.64 -13.66 -12.45
C ALA A 16 -0.52 -13.89 -13.43
N TYR A 17 -0.27 -14.46 -14.61
CA TYR A 17 -1.36 -14.83 -15.54
C TYR A 17 -2.29 -15.88 -14.96
N ALA A 18 -1.74 -16.92 -14.30
CA ALA A 18 -2.55 -17.95 -13.66
C ALA A 18 -3.44 -17.35 -12.55
N ILE A 19 -2.86 -16.56 -11.64
CA ILE A 19 -3.60 -15.90 -10.55
C ILE A 19 -4.72 -15.01 -11.12
N LEU A 20 -4.42 -14.19 -12.14
CA LEU A 20 -5.40 -13.27 -12.72
C LEU A 20 -6.51 -13.98 -13.50
N ARG A 21 -6.21 -15.13 -14.13
CA ARG A 21 -7.20 -15.91 -14.90
C ARG A 21 -8.22 -16.59 -14.00
N PHE A 22 -7.81 -17.08 -12.83
CA PHE A 22 -8.67 -17.81 -11.90
C PHE A 22 -9.23 -16.95 -10.75
N SER A 23 -8.87 -15.67 -10.69
CA SER A 23 -9.39 -14.76 -9.66
C SER A 23 -10.87 -14.45 -9.89
N LYS A 24 -11.68 -14.58 -8.83
CA LYS A 24 -13.12 -14.28 -8.82
C LYS A 24 -13.44 -12.77 -8.89
N LYS A 25 -12.44 -11.89 -8.79
CA LYS A 25 -12.64 -10.43 -8.73
C LYS A 25 -12.76 -9.85 -10.13
N LEU A 26 -13.76 -9.00 -10.37
CA LEU A 26 -13.96 -8.30 -11.64
C LEU A 26 -12.71 -7.51 -12.11
N ALA A 27 -11.97 -6.95 -11.15
CA ALA A 27 -10.72 -6.24 -11.37
C ALA A 27 -9.67 -7.07 -12.13
N ALA A 28 -9.66 -8.40 -11.96
CA ALA A 28 -8.65 -9.27 -12.53
C ALA A 28 -8.68 -9.26 -14.06
N LYS A 29 -9.88 -9.19 -14.67
CA LYS A 29 -10.04 -9.11 -16.12
C LYS A 29 -9.41 -7.84 -16.70
N GLN A 30 -9.52 -6.71 -16.00
CA GLN A 30 -8.91 -5.45 -16.44
C GLN A 30 -7.39 -5.48 -16.26
N ILE A 31 -6.91 -5.98 -15.12
CA ILE A 31 -5.47 -6.08 -14.83
C ILE A 31 -4.77 -7.05 -15.79
N HIS A 32 -5.40 -8.18 -16.13
CA HIS A 32 -4.86 -9.13 -17.12
C HIS A 32 -4.60 -8.45 -18.46
N LYS A 33 -5.55 -7.65 -18.97
CA LYS A 33 -5.35 -6.91 -20.23
C LYS A 33 -4.15 -5.96 -20.15
N VAL A 34 -3.97 -5.26 -19.04
CA VAL A 34 -2.84 -4.34 -18.83
C VAL A 34 -1.53 -5.10 -18.74
N LEU A 35 -1.47 -6.22 -17.99
CA LEU A 35 -0.27 -7.04 -17.90
C LEU A 35 0.13 -7.62 -19.26
N LYS A 36 -0.85 -8.11 -20.04
CA LYS A 36 -0.62 -8.58 -21.41
C LYS A 36 -0.05 -7.50 -22.31
N SER A 37 -0.58 -6.29 -22.21
CA SER A 37 -0.03 -5.13 -22.93
C SER A 37 1.38 -4.77 -22.46
N ALA A 38 1.68 -4.87 -21.17
CA ALA A 38 3.00 -4.57 -20.63
C ALA A 38 4.06 -5.56 -21.15
N VAL A 39 3.74 -6.85 -21.22
CA VAL A 39 4.62 -7.89 -21.79
C VAL A 39 4.86 -7.63 -23.28
N ALA A 40 3.80 -7.40 -24.06
CA ALA A 40 3.95 -7.08 -25.48
C ALA A 40 4.80 -5.81 -25.72
N ASN A 41 4.66 -4.80 -24.87
CA ASN A 41 5.49 -3.59 -24.93
C ASN A 41 6.96 -3.88 -24.59
N ALA A 42 7.22 -4.81 -23.66
CA ALA A 42 8.58 -5.23 -23.33
C ALA A 42 9.23 -6.00 -24.48
N GLU A 43 8.50 -6.95 -25.08
CA GLU A 43 8.93 -7.68 -26.29
C GLU A 43 9.26 -6.71 -27.43
N GLN A 44 8.38 -5.74 -27.71
CA GLN A 44 8.62 -4.75 -28.75
C GLN A 44 9.85 -3.87 -28.49
N ARG A 45 10.15 -3.54 -27.23
CA ARG A 45 11.36 -2.80 -26.88
C ARG A 45 12.62 -3.65 -27.11
N ALA A 46 12.60 -4.90 -26.66
CA ALA A 46 13.73 -5.82 -26.84
C ALA A 46 14.05 -6.06 -28.32
N LEU A 47 13.02 -6.24 -29.15
CA LEU A 47 13.17 -6.38 -30.60
C LEU A 47 13.83 -5.15 -31.24
N ARG A 48 13.46 -3.93 -30.81
CA ARG A 48 14.09 -2.69 -31.31
C ARG A 48 15.55 -2.56 -30.89
N GLU A 49 15.89 -3.07 -29.71
CA GLU A 49 17.24 -3.01 -29.14
C GLU A 49 18.10 -4.24 -29.54
N ASN A 50 17.59 -5.11 -30.41
CA ASN A 50 18.21 -6.38 -30.84
C ASN A 50 18.63 -7.28 -29.67
N GLN A 51 17.89 -7.24 -28.56
CA GLN A 51 18.11 -8.10 -27.41
C GLN A 51 17.09 -9.25 -27.41
N ALA A 52 17.56 -10.46 -27.12
CA ALA A 52 16.69 -11.60 -26.88
C ALA A 52 16.06 -11.46 -25.49
N LEU A 53 14.76 -11.22 -25.43
CA LEU A 53 13.98 -11.17 -24.19
C LEU A 53 13.14 -12.44 -24.09
N ASP A 54 13.36 -13.22 -23.04
CA ASP A 54 12.52 -14.37 -22.73
C ASP A 54 11.40 -13.96 -21.76
N VAL A 55 10.15 -14.22 -22.16
CA VAL A 55 8.92 -13.85 -21.44
C VAL A 55 8.84 -14.55 -20.09
N ASP A 56 9.35 -15.78 -19.98
CA ASP A 56 9.26 -16.59 -18.77
C ASP A 56 10.15 -16.06 -17.64
N HIS A 57 11.23 -15.35 -17.99
CA HIS A 57 12.14 -14.68 -17.04
C HIS A 57 11.69 -13.26 -16.66
N LEU A 58 10.55 -12.77 -17.16
CA LEU A 58 10.00 -11.49 -16.71
C LEU A 58 9.29 -11.62 -15.37
N ARG A 59 9.47 -10.59 -14.55
CA ARG A 59 8.81 -10.43 -13.27
C ARG A 59 8.07 -9.11 -13.17
N VAL A 60 6.97 -9.10 -12.44
CA VAL A 60 6.27 -7.86 -12.06
C VAL A 60 7.04 -7.16 -10.95
N ASN A 61 7.93 -6.24 -11.32
CA ASN A 61 8.77 -5.50 -10.37
C ASN A 61 7.96 -4.47 -9.58
N TYR A 62 7.11 -3.71 -10.27
CA TYR A 62 6.33 -2.63 -9.66
C TYR A 62 4.90 -2.66 -10.19
N ALA A 63 3.94 -2.64 -9.26
CA ALA A 63 2.52 -2.58 -9.59
C ALA A 63 1.76 -1.76 -8.55
N VAL A 64 1.14 -0.66 -8.99
CA VAL A 64 0.40 0.27 -8.14
C VAL A 64 -0.92 0.73 -8.77
N VAL A 65 -1.84 1.16 -7.90
CA VAL A 65 -3.12 1.73 -8.30
C VAL A 65 -3.31 3.08 -7.64
N ASN A 66 -3.25 4.12 -8.46
CA ASN A 66 -3.43 5.50 -8.06
C ASN A 66 -4.90 5.90 -8.19
N GLU A 67 -5.30 6.86 -7.37
CA GLU A 67 -6.64 7.45 -7.48
C GLU A 67 -6.71 8.38 -8.70
N GLY A 68 -7.82 8.30 -9.43
CA GLY A 68 -8.11 9.18 -10.56
C GLY A 68 -9.11 10.28 -10.17
N GLN A 69 -9.58 11.01 -11.18
CA GLN A 69 -10.60 12.04 -10.98
C GLN A 69 -11.88 11.44 -10.39
N THR A 70 -12.40 12.11 -9.36
CA THR A 70 -13.63 11.69 -8.69
C THR A 70 -14.80 12.57 -9.14
N LEU A 71 -15.80 11.96 -9.75
CA LEU A 71 -17.01 12.65 -10.19
C LEU A 71 -17.99 12.78 -9.02
N LYS A 72 -18.49 14.00 -8.79
CA LYS A 72 -19.51 14.28 -7.77
C LYS A 72 -20.90 14.08 -8.38
N ARG A 73 -21.75 13.32 -7.69
CA ARG A 73 -23.18 13.12 -7.99
C ARG A 73 -23.98 13.28 -6.69
N PHE A 74 -25.28 13.52 -6.79
CA PHE A 74 -26.15 13.63 -5.62
C PHE A 74 -27.27 12.60 -5.71
N THR A 75 -27.66 12.07 -4.57
CA THR A 75 -28.84 11.20 -4.44
C THR A 75 -29.81 11.83 -3.45
N PRO A 76 -31.11 11.92 -3.81
CA PRO A 76 -32.12 12.46 -2.92
C PRO A 76 -32.22 11.61 -1.64
N ALA A 77 -32.38 12.29 -0.51
CA ALA A 77 -32.54 11.68 0.80
C ALA A 77 -33.73 12.31 1.54
N ALA A 78 -34.11 11.73 2.68
CA ALA A 78 -35.27 12.18 3.47
C ALA A 78 -35.16 13.66 3.88
N MET A 79 -36.31 14.29 4.09
CA MET A 79 -36.45 15.69 4.54
C MET A 79 -35.79 16.70 3.58
N GLY A 80 -35.91 16.50 2.26
CA GLY A 80 -35.38 17.42 1.24
C GLY A 80 -33.85 17.51 1.20
N ARG A 81 -33.14 16.54 1.78
CA ARG A 81 -31.66 16.53 1.83
C ARG A 81 -31.08 15.89 0.58
N ALA A 82 -29.89 16.31 0.18
CA ALA A 82 -29.11 15.68 -0.89
C ALA A 82 -27.80 15.13 -0.34
N THR A 83 -27.56 13.83 -0.50
CA THR A 83 -26.28 13.21 -0.10
C THR A 83 -25.34 13.07 -1.29
N PRO A 84 -24.04 13.41 -1.15
CA PRO A 84 -23.10 13.30 -2.25
C PRO A 84 -22.61 11.86 -2.44
N ILE A 85 -22.73 11.32 -3.66
CA ILE A 85 -22.08 10.10 -4.11
C ILE A 85 -20.84 10.46 -4.93
N LYS A 86 -19.70 9.89 -4.55
CA LYS A 86 -18.42 10.03 -5.26
C LYS A 86 -18.19 8.83 -6.17
N LYS A 87 -18.27 9.01 -7.49
CA LYS A 87 -17.89 7.98 -8.47
C LYS A 87 -16.37 8.11 -8.72
N ARG A 88 -15.60 7.20 -8.10
CA ARG A 88 -14.13 7.23 -8.14
C ARG A 88 -13.61 6.46 -9.36
N THR A 89 -12.60 7.02 -10.01
CA THR A 89 -11.81 6.34 -11.06
C THR A 89 -10.42 5.99 -10.53
N SER A 90 -9.66 5.19 -11.28
CA SER A 90 -8.32 4.78 -10.86
C SER A 90 -7.39 4.63 -12.06
N HIS A 91 -6.10 4.87 -11.84
CA HIS A 91 -5.04 4.63 -12.81
C HIS A 91 -4.17 3.47 -12.35
N ILE A 92 -3.81 2.58 -13.27
CA ILE A 92 -3.02 1.38 -12.98
C ILE A 92 -1.67 1.55 -13.67
N GLU A 93 -0.59 1.33 -12.92
CA GLU A 93 0.76 1.30 -13.45
C GLU A 93 1.38 -0.06 -13.14
N ILE A 94 1.88 -0.74 -14.17
CA ILE A 94 2.55 -2.04 -14.08
C ILE A 94 3.88 -1.91 -14.82
N ARG A 95 4.97 -2.26 -14.14
CA ARG A 95 6.31 -2.33 -14.71
C ARG A 95 6.81 -3.76 -14.63
N VAL A 96 7.22 -4.30 -15.76
CA VAL A 96 7.87 -5.60 -15.88
C VAL A 96 9.37 -5.41 -16.06
N ALA A 97 10.16 -6.25 -15.41
CA ALA A 97 11.62 -6.24 -15.51
C ALA A 97 12.16 -7.66 -15.56
N GLY A 98 13.33 -7.84 -16.19
CA GLY A 98 14.05 -9.11 -16.15
C GLY A 98 14.54 -9.44 -14.74
N GLU A 99 14.70 -10.74 -14.47
CA GLU A 99 15.04 -11.30 -13.16
C GLU A 99 16.32 -10.71 -12.52
N ALA A 100 17.23 -10.15 -13.32
CA ALA A 100 18.55 -9.66 -12.90
C ALA A 100 18.54 -8.41 -11.99
N GLU A 101 17.50 -7.56 -11.99
CA GLU A 101 17.56 -6.25 -11.31
C GLU A 101 16.65 -6.07 -10.08
N SER A 102 15.80 -7.05 -9.73
CA SER A 102 14.84 -6.86 -8.61
C SER A 102 15.37 -7.22 -7.21
N ARG A 103 16.67 -7.52 -7.07
CA ARG A 103 17.27 -7.74 -5.74
C ARG A 103 17.59 -6.40 -5.09
N ALA A 104 16.61 -5.85 -4.37
CA ALA A 104 16.88 -4.83 -3.36
C ALA A 104 17.97 -5.33 -2.38
N PRO A 105 18.83 -4.43 -1.87
CA PRO A 105 20.01 -4.79 -1.09
C PRO A 105 19.59 -5.55 0.17
N LYS A 106 20.14 -6.76 0.36
CA LYS A 106 20.14 -7.40 1.67
C LYS A 106 20.92 -6.49 2.61
N VAL A 107 20.23 -5.77 3.49
CA VAL A 107 20.83 -5.18 4.67
C VAL A 107 21.38 -6.36 5.48
N GLN A 108 22.70 -6.53 5.42
CA GLN A 108 23.39 -7.50 6.26
C GLN A 108 23.19 -7.06 7.71
N PRO A 109 22.70 -7.91 8.62
CA PRO A 109 22.83 -7.64 10.04
C PRO A 109 24.32 -7.69 10.35
N ALA A 110 24.92 -6.51 10.57
CA ALA A 110 26.32 -6.40 10.93
C ALA A 110 26.56 -7.14 12.24
N LYS A 111 27.38 -8.18 12.14
CA LYS A 111 28.05 -8.88 13.22
C LYS A 111 28.86 -7.84 14.02
N ALA A 112 28.43 -7.55 15.24
CA ALA A 112 29.17 -6.73 16.20
C ALA A 112 29.47 -7.57 17.45
N GLU A 113 30.49 -8.41 17.34
CA GLU A 113 31.30 -8.86 18.48
C GLU A 113 32.66 -8.17 18.36
N ALA A 114 32.98 -7.27 19.29
CA ALA A 114 34.32 -7.14 19.86
C ALA A 114 34.35 -6.10 21.00
N LYS A 115 34.59 -6.64 22.21
CA LYS A 115 35.41 -6.10 23.31
C LYS A 115 35.02 -4.78 24.01
N ALA A 116 34.60 -4.93 25.27
CA ALA A 116 34.79 -3.96 26.36
C ALA A 116 36.30 -3.75 26.66
N PRO A 117 36.71 -2.67 27.36
CA PRO A 117 36.64 -2.66 28.84
C PRO A 117 36.36 -1.23 29.43
N PRO A 118 36.57 -0.92 30.73
CA PRO A 118 35.49 -0.73 31.71
C PRO A 118 35.51 0.65 32.43
N VAL A 119 34.68 0.76 33.50
CA VAL A 119 34.63 1.79 34.58
C VAL A 119 34.11 3.19 34.18
N ARG A 120 33.25 3.92 34.93
CA ARG A 120 32.85 3.92 36.35
C ARG A 120 31.63 4.86 36.52
N ALA A 121 30.83 4.64 37.58
CA ALA A 121 29.91 5.57 38.28
C ALA A 121 28.78 6.24 37.45
N GLY A 122 27.48 6.13 37.74
CA GLY A 122 26.85 6.20 39.06
C GLY A 122 26.25 7.58 39.29
N THR A 123 25.03 7.87 38.79
CA THR A 123 24.12 8.84 39.41
C THR A 123 22.66 8.56 39.03
N LYS A 124 21.88 8.22 40.06
CA LYS A 124 20.41 8.29 40.09
C LYS A 124 19.96 9.76 39.94
N LYS A 125 18.90 10.00 39.18
CA LYS A 125 17.90 11.10 39.26
C LYS A 125 17.12 11.05 37.94
N GLY A 126 15.81 11.05 37.83
CA GLY A 126 14.69 11.11 38.76
C GLY A 126 13.44 11.18 37.87
N LYS A 127 12.45 10.34 38.13
CA LYS A 127 11.15 10.32 37.42
C LYS A 127 10.17 11.16 38.23
N PRO A 128 9.52 12.21 37.71
CA PRO A 128 8.34 12.73 38.36
C PRO A 128 7.11 12.07 37.73
N ALA A 129 6.51 11.15 38.49
CA ALA A 129 5.11 10.82 38.35
C ALA A 129 4.28 12.01 38.87
N ARG A 130 3.32 12.52 38.10
CA ARG A 130 2.31 13.47 38.60
C ARG A 130 0.92 12.84 38.56
N ALA A 131 0.58 12.35 39.74
CA ALA A 131 -0.70 12.29 40.44
C ALA A 131 -2.02 12.46 39.67
N LYS A 132 -2.87 11.45 39.89
CA LYS A 132 -4.34 11.46 39.89
C LYS A 132 -4.90 12.65 40.69
N LYS A 133 -6.02 13.21 40.23
CA LYS A 133 -7.07 13.80 41.09
C LYS A 133 -8.43 13.25 40.67
N ALA A 134 -9.12 12.68 41.64
CA ALA A 134 -10.53 12.30 41.62
C ALA A 134 -11.26 13.01 42.77
N ALA A 135 -12.60 13.05 42.67
CA ALA A 135 -13.62 13.56 43.60
C ALA A 135 -13.87 15.08 43.60
N GLY A 136 -15.10 15.62 43.65
CA GLY A 136 -16.46 15.06 43.81
C GLY A 136 -17.50 16.09 43.29
N ALA A 137 -18.65 15.68 42.75
CA ALA A 137 -19.94 15.54 43.42
C ALA A 137 -20.65 16.86 43.84
N LYS A 138 -21.75 17.14 43.11
CA LYS A 138 -23.04 17.77 43.50
C LYS A 138 -23.08 19.20 44.08
N SER A 139 -23.77 20.10 43.36
CA SER A 139 -24.79 20.98 43.95
C SER A 139 -25.82 21.42 42.91
N LYS A 140 -27.06 20.93 43.08
CA LYS A 140 -28.28 21.54 42.53
C LYS A 140 -28.61 22.76 43.40
N THR A 141 -28.88 23.92 42.80
CA THR A 141 -29.79 24.91 43.40
C THR A 141 -30.55 25.64 42.31
N LYS A 142 -31.86 25.42 42.38
CA LYS A 142 -32.99 26.13 41.81
C LYS A 142 -32.89 27.64 42.09
N LYS A 143 -33.18 28.49 41.11
CA LYS A 143 -33.80 29.81 41.36
C LYS A 143 -34.78 30.13 40.23
N GLU A 144 -36.05 30.14 40.60
CA GLU A 144 -37.22 30.52 39.81
C GLU A 144 -37.32 32.06 39.63
N SER A 145 -38.06 32.44 38.59
CA SER A 145 -38.98 33.59 38.46
C SER A 145 -38.47 35.03 38.65
N LYS A 146 -38.58 35.85 37.60
CA LYS A 146 -39.75 36.73 37.34
C LYS A 146 -39.72 37.18 35.87
#